data_AF-A0A1L9V521-F1
#
_entry.id   AF-A0A1L9V521-F1
#
_cell.length_a   1.000
_cell.length_b   1.000
_cell.length_c   1.000
_cell.angle_alpha   90.00
_cell.angle_beta   90.00
_cell.angle_gamma   90.00
#
_symmetry.space_group_name_H-M   'P 1'
#
loop_
_entity.id
_entity.type
_entity.pdbx_description
1 polymer ?
#
loop_
_entity_poly.entity_id
_entity_poly.type
_entity_poly.pdbx_seq_one_letter_code
_entity_poly.pdbx_strand_id
1 'polypeptide(L)'
;RHYRMFADCGAEFIWRDVDDVRPEEDESYLETDEIFASFTPSMREHYDAWGGTYSNYFTARLWNPADFGAPLWHSADEQVAWHVGGFLSGWRFALDPQVGSMKYLNGTLLERGKEMSITLEFLKNQADLLENWMSS
;
A
#
# COMPACT_ATOMS: atom_id res chain seq x y z
N ARG A 1 -3.01 -8.43 -15.49
CA ARG A 1 -3.79 -8.32 -14.24
C ARG A 1 -3.52 -6.96 -13.62
N HIS A 2 -4.55 -6.26 -13.17
CA HIS A 2 -4.47 -4.95 -12.53
C HIS A 2 -4.75 -5.12 -11.04
N TYR A 3 -3.96 -4.42 -10.22
CA TYR A 3 -4.04 -4.53 -8.76
C TYR A 3 -4.22 -3.15 -8.13
N ARG A 4 -4.76 -3.15 -6.92
CA ARG A 4 -4.93 -1.97 -6.07
C ARG A 4 -4.36 -2.29 -4.69
N MET A 5 -3.53 -1.40 -4.16
CA MET A 5 -3.04 -1.48 -2.81
C MET A 5 -3.45 -0.24 -2.04
N PHE A 6 -4.31 -0.41 -1.04
CA PHE A 6 -4.85 0.68 -0.25
C PHE A 6 -4.91 0.29 1.22
N ALA A 7 -4.86 1.30 2.09
CA ALA A 7 -5.05 1.14 3.52
C ALA A 7 -6.53 0.88 3.79
N ASP A 8 -6.89 -0.36 4.12
CA ASP A 8 -8.24 -0.70 4.56
C ASP A 8 -8.24 -1.24 5.99
N CYS A 9 -9.38 -1.12 6.66
CA CYS A 9 -9.62 -1.76 7.94
C CYS A 9 -9.85 -3.26 7.73
N GLY A 10 -8.76 -4.01 7.67
CA GLY A 10 -8.75 -5.45 7.42
C GLY A 10 -7.35 -5.83 6.97
N ALA A 11 -6.88 -7.03 7.29
CA ALA A 11 -5.49 -7.44 7.09
C ALA A 11 -5.03 -7.47 5.61
N GLU A 12 -5.91 -7.13 4.68
CA GLU A 12 -5.75 -7.34 3.25
C GLU A 12 -5.72 -5.99 2.53
N PHE A 13 -4.51 -5.56 2.20
CA PHE A 13 -4.25 -4.26 1.58
C PHE A 13 -4.21 -4.35 0.05
N ILE A 14 -4.01 -5.54 -0.54
CA ILE A 14 -3.90 -5.77 -1.99
C ILE A 14 -5.15 -6.47 -2.52
N TRP A 15 -5.71 -5.89 -3.57
CA TRP A 15 -6.93 -6.34 -4.22
C TRP A 15 -6.73 -6.39 -5.73
N ARG A 16 -7.46 -7.28 -6.42
CA ARG A 16 -7.56 -7.20 -7.89
C ARG A 16 -8.41 -5.98 -8.25
N ASP A 17 -8.12 -5.34 -9.37
CA ASP A 17 -9.03 -4.33 -9.92
C ASP A 17 -10.39 -5.00 -10.25
N VAL A 18 -11.50 -4.34 -9.91
CA VAL A 18 -12.86 -4.86 -10.13
C VAL A 18 -13.15 -5.14 -11.60
N ASP A 19 -12.51 -4.39 -12.50
CA ASP A 19 -12.66 -4.57 -13.94
C ASP A 19 -11.94 -5.85 -14.45
N ASP A 20 -11.07 -6.44 -13.63
CA ASP A 20 -10.32 -7.67 -13.91
C ASP A 20 -10.95 -8.91 -13.25
N VAL A 21 -12.09 -8.76 -12.56
CA VAL A 21 -12.84 -9.88 -11.96
C VAL A 21 -13.73 -10.51 -13.03
N ARG A 22 -13.56 -11.81 -13.26
CA ARG A 22 -14.40 -12.54 -14.20
C ARG A 22 -15.80 -12.76 -13.62
N PRO A 23 -16.84 -12.94 -14.46
CA PRO A 23 -18.20 -13.20 -13.97
C PRO A 23 -18.32 -14.47 -13.11
N GLU A 24 -17.40 -15.42 -13.28
CA GLU A 24 -17.28 -16.64 -12.48
C GLU A 24 -16.46 -16.50 -11.19
N GLU A 25 -15.78 -15.36 -10.98
CA GLU A 25 -15.05 -15.04 -9.76
C GLU A 25 -15.96 -14.13 -8.90
N ASP A 26 -16.39 -14.59 -7.73
CA ASP A 26 -17.36 -13.86 -6.89
C ASP A 26 -16.76 -12.58 -6.25
N GLU A 27 -15.44 -12.48 -6.15
CA GLU A 27 -14.78 -11.42 -5.38
C GLU A 27 -13.50 -10.90 -6.04
N SER A 28 -13.23 -9.59 -5.89
CA SER A 28 -11.94 -8.98 -6.19
C SER A 28 -10.84 -9.33 -5.18
N TYR A 29 -11.24 -10.02 -4.11
CA TYR A 29 -10.35 -10.56 -3.11
C TYR A 29 -9.47 -11.65 -3.70
N LEU A 30 -8.20 -11.66 -3.33
CA LEU A 30 -7.26 -12.71 -3.69
C LEU A 30 -6.55 -13.14 -2.43
N GLU A 31 -6.50 -14.45 -2.22
CA GLU A 31 -5.67 -15.01 -1.17
C GLU A 31 -4.22 -14.53 -1.36
N THR A 32 -3.64 -13.97 -0.30
CA THR A 32 -2.26 -13.48 -0.27
C THR A 32 -1.27 -14.57 -0.75
N ASP A 33 -1.61 -15.84 -0.51
CA ASP A 33 -0.89 -17.01 -1.02
C ASP A 33 -0.83 -17.09 -2.54
N GLU A 34 -1.92 -16.77 -3.23
CA GLU A 34 -1.98 -16.77 -4.69
C GLU A 34 -1.26 -15.56 -5.29
N ILE A 35 -1.37 -14.40 -4.67
CA ILE A 35 -0.73 -13.16 -5.15
C ILE A 35 0.80 -13.30 -5.12
N PHE A 36 1.33 -13.81 -4.01
CA PHE A 36 2.78 -13.85 -3.79
C PHE A 36 3.42 -15.17 -4.25
N ALA A 37 2.66 -16.12 -4.80
CA ALA A 37 3.20 -17.40 -5.30
C ALA A 37 4.29 -17.22 -6.36
N SER A 38 4.23 -16.16 -7.17
CA SER A 38 5.23 -15.82 -8.19
C SER A 38 6.38 -14.94 -7.69
N PHE A 39 6.34 -14.50 -6.42
CA PHE A 39 7.31 -13.57 -5.85
C PHE A 39 8.27 -14.26 -4.89
N THR A 40 9.41 -13.60 -4.62
CA THR A 40 10.39 -14.07 -3.64
C THR A 40 9.79 -14.07 -2.22
N PRO A 41 10.10 -15.04 -1.35
CA PRO A 41 9.58 -15.09 0.02
C PRO A 41 9.77 -13.79 0.81
N SER A 42 10.92 -13.13 0.64
CA SER A 42 11.20 -11.83 1.30
C SER A 42 10.23 -10.72 0.94
N MET A 43 9.57 -10.81 -0.22
CA MET A 43 8.56 -9.83 -0.61
C MET A 43 7.28 -9.99 0.20
N ARG A 44 6.89 -11.23 0.50
CA ARG A 44 5.78 -11.51 1.42
C ARG A 44 6.11 -11.01 2.81
N GLU A 45 7.28 -11.34 3.33
CA GLU A 45 7.72 -10.90 4.67
C GLU A 45 7.68 -9.38 4.81
N HIS A 46 8.15 -8.63 3.80
CA HIS A 46 8.08 -7.17 3.81
C HIS A 46 6.65 -6.64 3.73
N TYR A 47 5.79 -7.26 2.92
CA TYR A 47 4.39 -6.88 2.81
C TYR A 47 3.63 -7.14 4.12
N ASP A 48 3.80 -8.31 4.72
CA ASP A 48 3.18 -8.69 5.98
C ASP A 48 3.63 -7.76 7.12
N ALA A 49 4.93 -7.43 7.16
CA ALA A 49 5.45 -6.47 8.12
C ALA A 49 4.84 -5.07 7.92
N TRP A 50 4.78 -4.59 6.68
CA TRP A 50 4.20 -3.29 6.33
C TRP A 50 2.71 -3.20 6.68
N GLY A 51 1.90 -4.20 6.30
CA GLY A 51 0.47 -4.26 6.62
C GLY A 51 0.23 -4.46 8.12
N GLY A 52 1.11 -5.21 8.79
CA GLY A 52 1.10 -5.42 10.23
C GLY A 52 1.29 -4.12 11.02
N THR A 53 2.19 -3.23 10.58
CA THR A 53 2.38 -1.92 11.23
C THR A 53 1.09 -1.10 11.21
N TYR A 54 0.44 -0.99 10.05
CA TYR A 54 -0.84 -0.27 9.94
C TYR A 54 -1.92 -0.91 10.83
N SER A 55 -2.09 -2.22 10.74
CA SER A 55 -3.11 -2.97 11.48
C SER A 55 -2.94 -2.82 12.99
N ASN A 56 -1.70 -2.81 13.48
CA ASN A 56 -1.40 -2.62 14.90
C ASN A 56 -1.80 -1.21 15.37
N TYR A 57 -1.41 -0.17 14.64
CA TYR A 57 -1.76 1.21 14.99
C TYR A 57 -3.27 1.46 14.90
N PHE A 58 -3.91 0.94 13.86
CA PHE A 58 -5.35 1.05 13.68
C PHE A 58 -6.11 0.31 14.79
N THR A 59 -5.69 -0.91 15.11
CA THR A 59 -6.31 -1.71 16.18
C THR A 59 -6.16 -1.02 17.54
N ALA A 60 -4.96 -0.51 17.87
CA ALA A 60 -4.73 0.21 19.12
C ALA A 60 -5.70 1.38 19.32
N ARG A 61 -6.12 2.05 18.24
CA ARG A 61 -7.12 3.12 18.27
C ARG A 61 -8.54 2.64 18.48
N LEU A 62 -8.93 1.55 17.83
CA LEU A 62 -10.26 0.97 18.02
C LEU A 62 -10.52 0.62 19.49
N TRP A 63 -9.46 0.20 20.21
CA TRP A 63 -9.54 -0.13 21.63
C TRP A 63 -9.42 1.08 22.57
N ASN A 64 -9.13 2.28 22.06
CA ASN A 64 -9.15 3.52 22.84
C ASN A 64 -10.12 4.55 22.22
N PRO A 65 -11.39 4.58 22.67
CA PRO A 65 -12.41 5.49 22.12
C PRO A 65 -12.06 6.98 22.20
N ALA A 66 -11.13 7.38 23.08
CA ALA A 66 -10.66 8.75 23.17
C ALA A 66 -9.79 9.18 21.97
N ASP A 67 -9.21 8.23 21.24
CA ASP A 67 -8.23 8.46 20.18
C ASP A 67 -8.81 8.31 18.77
N PHE A 68 -10.13 8.11 18.63
CA PHE A 68 -10.77 7.87 17.33
C PHE A 68 -10.55 9.02 16.33
N GLY A 69 -10.31 10.25 16.82
CA GLY A 69 -9.99 11.42 16.00
C GLY A 69 -8.51 11.76 15.86
N ALA A 70 -7.60 11.02 16.50
CA ALA A 70 -6.17 11.32 16.45
C ALA A 70 -5.56 10.92 15.08
N PRO A 71 -4.40 11.44 14.65
CA PRO A 71 -3.69 11.00 13.43
C PRO A 71 -3.07 9.60 13.55
N LEU A 72 -3.26 8.72 12.56
CA LEU A 72 -2.84 7.30 12.61
C LEU A 72 -1.40 7.09 13.07
N TRP A 73 -0.51 7.89 12.53
CA TRP A 73 0.93 7.84 12.75
C TRP A 73 1.32 8.78 13.89
N HIS A 74 2.30 8.38 14.70
CA HIS A 74 2.76 9.22 15.81
C HIS A 74 3.72 10.32 15.33
N SER A 75 4.29 10.18 14.13
CA SER A 75 5.16 11.17 13.49
C SER A 75 5.08 11.11 11.97
N ALA A 76 5.52 12.18 11.30
CA ALA A 76 5.70 12.16 9.85
C ALA A 76 6.78 11.17 9.40
N ASP A 77 7.85 10.97 10.17
CA ASP A 77 8.89 10.01 9.83
C ASP A 77 8.34 8.58 9.73
N GLU A 78 7.51 8.18 10.71
CA GLU A 78 6.82 6.89 10.70
C GLU A 78 5.87 6.77 9.50
N GLN A 79 5.07 7.82 9.24
CA GLN A 79 4.16 7.82 8.11
C GLN A 79 4.89 7.70 6.78
N VAL A 80 5.97 8.45 6.60
CA VAL A 80 6.81 8.41 5.39
C VAL A 80 7.48 7.05 5.25
N ALA A 81 8.05 6.49 6.31
CA ALA A 81 8.65 5.16 6.28
C ALA A 81 7.62 4.10 5.83
N TRP A 82 6.39 4.19 6.34
CA TRP A 82 5.31 3.31 5.94
C TRP A 82 4.87 3.53 4.49
N HIS A 83 4.72 4.79 4.03
CA HIS A 83 4.43 5.08 2.63
C HIS A 83 5.53 4.57 1.69
N VAL A 84 6.80 4.74 2.05
CA VAL A 84 7.94 4.27 1.25
C VAL A 84 7.94 2.74 1.16
N GLY A 85 7.71 2.03 2.27
CA GLY A 85 7.62 0.57 2.29
C GLY A 85 6.50 0.03 1.38
N GLY A 86 5.33 0.67 1.44
CA GLY A 86 4.21 0.34 0.56
C GLY A 86 4.52 0.66 -0.90
N PHE A 87 5.05 1.84 -1.18
CA PHE A 87 5.41 2.25 -2.54
C PHE A 87 6.42 1.30 -3.21
N LEU A 88 7.45 0.88 -2.49
CA LEU A 88 8.44 -0.08 -2.98
C LEU A 88 7.80 -1.46 -3.25
N SER A 89 6.91 -1.91 -2.37
CA SER A 89 6.15 -3.15 -2.57
C SER A 89 5.26 -3.06 -3.82
N GLY A 90 4.55 -1.94 -3.99
CA GLY A 90 3.70 -1.68 -5.14
C GLY A 90 4.48 -1.66 -6.45
N TRP A 91 5.68 -1.08 -6.47
CA TRP A 91 6.56 -1.11 -7.64
C TRP A 91 7.00 -2.52 -7.99
N ARG A 92 7.34 -3.31 -6.98
CA ARG A 92 7.77 -4.70 -7.19
C ARG A 92 6.65 -5.54 -7.82
N PHE A 93 5.39 -5.26 -7.47
CA PHE A 93 4.22 -5.78 -8.18
C PHE A 93 4.13 -5.26 -9.61
N ALA A 94 4.14 -3.93 -9.81
CA ALA A 94 3.98 -3.32 -11.15
C ALA A 94 5.04 -3.78 -12.17
N LEU A 95 6.23 -4.14 -11.69
CA LEU A 95 7.34 -4.63 -12.52
C LEU A 95 7.22 -6.12 -12.89
N ASP A 96 6.34 -6.89 -12.25
CA ASP A 96 6.08 -8.28 -12.65
C ASP A 96 5.46 -8.33 -14.06
N PRO A 97 5.98 -9.16 -15.00
CA PRO A 97 5.47 -9.24 -16.37
C PRO A 97 3.98 -9.53 -16.51
N GLN A 98 3.36 -10.18 -15.52
CA GLN A 98 1.94 -10.55 -15.52
C GLN A 98 1.03 -9.42 -15.01
N VAL A 99 1.64 -8.39 -14.41
CA VAL A 99 0.96 -7.22 -13.87
C VAL A 99 0.93 -6.12 -14.95
N GLY A 100 -0.27 -5.65 -15.26
CA GLY A 100 -0.49 -4.55 -16.21
C GLY A 100 -0.31 -3.19 -15.54
N SER A 101 -0.88 -3.02 -14.34
CA SER A 101 -0.77 -1.80 -13.54
C SER A 101 -1.06 -2.07 -12.06
N MET A 102 -0.57 -1.18 -11.20
CA MET A 102 -0.85 -1.19 -9.76
C MET A 102 -1.27 0.20 -9.30
N LYS A 103 -2.44 0.34 -8.68
CA LYS A 103 -2.88 1.60 -8.04
C LYS A 103 -2.44 1.58 -6.57
N TYR A 104 -1.75 2.61 -6.11
CA TYR A 104 -1.24 2.73 -4.74
C TYR A 104 -1.92 3.87 -3.97
N LEU A 105 -2.38 3.56 -2.75
CA LEU A 105 -3.00 4.38 -1.69
C LEU A 105 -3.90 5.54 -2.13
N ASN A 106 -3.33 6.56 -2.78
CA ASN A 106 -4.02 7.77 -3.23
C ASN A 106 -4.42 7.69 -4.71
N GLY A 107 -4.49 6.49 -5.27
CA GLY A 107 -4.76 6.27 -6.69
C GLY A 107 -3.56 6.52 -7.60
N THR A 108 -2.34 6.66 -7.04
CA THR A 108 -1.11 6.75 -7.81
C THR A 108 -0.96 5.48 -8.65
N LEU A 109 -0.98 5.63 -9.97
CA LEU A 109 -0.90 4.51 -10.90
C LEU A 109 0.57 4.21 -11.19
N LEU A 110 1.06 3.09 -10.68
CA LEU A 110 2.40 2.57 -10.93
C LEU A 110 2.38 1.83 -12.27
N GLU A 111 3.03 2.43 -13.27
CA GLU A 111 3.07 1.92 -14.64
C GLU A 111 4.51 1.71 -15.10
N ARG A 112 4.75 0.58 -15.77
CA ARG A 112 6.05 0.27 -16.37
C ARG A 112 6.41 1.32 -17.44
N GLY A 113 7.66 1.75 -17.43
CA GLY A 113 8.16 2.82 -18.31
C GLY A 113 7.93 4.24 -17.78
N LYS A 114 7.25 4.41 -16.63
CA LYS A 114 7.05 5.70 -15.95
C LYS A 114 7.68 5.73 -14.55
N GLU A 115 8.58 4.81 -14.25
CA GLU A 115 9.19 4.59 -12.92
C GLU A 115 9.79 5.88 -12.38
N MET A 116 10.57 6.57 -13.20
CA MET A 116 11.29 7.78 -12.79
C MET A 116 10.35 8.93 -12.44
N SER A 117 9.39 9.24 -13.32
CA SER A 117 8.47 10.36 -13.11
C SER A 117 7.57 10.15 -11.91
N ILE A 118 7.02 8.93 -11.75
CA ILE A 118 6.12 8.60 -10.64
C ILE A 118 6.91 8.55 -9.33
N THR A 119 8.12 7.99 -9.33
CA THR A 119 8.97 7.97 -8.12
C THR A 119 9.37 9.37 -7.69
N LEU A 120 9.72 10.26 -8.64
CA LEU A 120 10.05 11.64 -8.32
C LEU A 120 8.87 12.39 -7.70
N GLU A 121 7.67 12.23 -8.26
CA GLU A 121 6.45 12.85 -7.71
C GLU A 121 6.12 12.29 -6.32
N PHE A 122 6.20 10.97 -6.15
CA PHE A 122 6.02 10.33 -4.85
C PHE A 122 6.98 10.87 -3.79
N LEU A 123 8.28 10.97 -4.11
CA LEU A 123 9.30 11.46 -3.18
C LEU A 123 9.11 12.94 -2.83
N LYS A 124 8.67 13.77 -3.78
CA LYS A 124 8.29 15.17 -3.49
C LYS A 124 7.16 15.24 -2.48
N ASN A 125 6.11 14.44 -2.67
CA ASN A 125 5.00 14.38 -1.73
C ASN A 125 5.44 13.93 -0.31
N GLN A 126 6.43 13.02 -0.21
CA GLN A 126 6.98 12.63 1.09
C GLN A 126 7.83 13.74 1.73
N ALA A 127 8.61 14.47 0.93
CA ALA A 127 9.36 15.63 1.41
C ALA A 127 8.42 16.73 1.93
N ASP A 128 7.37 17.04 1.17
CA ASP A 128 6.34 18.01 1.58
C ASP A 128 5.65 17.57 2.88
N LEU A 129 5.38 16.28 3.06
CA LEU A 129 4.81 15.74 4.30
C LEU A 129 5.73 15.99 5.51
N LEU A 130 7.04 15.75 5.36
CA LEU A 130 8.02 15.98 6.42
C LEU A 130 8.13 17.47 6.78
N GLU A 131 8.17 18.34 5.77
CA GLU A 131 8.28 19.79 5.98
C GLU A 131 7.05 20.38 6.68
N ASN A 132 5.86 19.95 6.26
CA ASN A 132 4.61 20.49 6.79
C ASN A 132 4.24 19.95 8.17
N TRP A 133 4.62 18.72 8.51
CA TRP A 133 4.37 18.14 9.83
C TRP A 133 5.17 18.84 10.95
N MET A 134 6.36 19.36 10.63
CA MET A 134 7.14 20.17 11.58
C MET A 134 6.52 21.55 11.85
N SER A 135 5.54 21.97 11.04
CA SER A 135 4.90 23.27 11.11
C SER A 135 3.52 23.24 11.79
N SER A 136 3.03 22.06 12.17
CA SER A 136 1.72 21.78 12.77
C SER A 136 1.83 21.34 14.22
#